data_AF-A0A1G2ZHQ2-F1
#
_entry.id   AF-A0A1G2ZHQ2-F1
#
_cell.length_a   1.000
_cell.length_b   1.000
_cell.length_c   1.000
_cell.angle_alpha   90.00
_cell.angle_beta   90.00
_cell.angle_gamma   90.00
#
_symmetry.space_group_name_H-M   'P 1'
#
loop_
_entity.id
_entity.type
_entity.pdbx_description
1 polymer ?
#
loop_
_entity_poly.entity_id
_entity_poly.type
_entity_poly.pdbx_seq_one_letter_code
_entity_poly.pdbx_strand_id
1 'polypeptide(L)'
;MTKIVYIHIILIILCALVTAQDNKADGNSNIAEKYKKAFELVKFPSEKEYKKYLDKGGYDKKVIQLVLGKDIWVEAFQKIDGKVGLFKESVPINVLIKEKIGAPAQGGSIRIGKDVRGHIEFSVYDMGQAIQIYERVERSGIKGASATDPRRAIVHELTHVFQSVIKSGIKPDWLSEGMATYVEDDMVKVLSYRDRFINRKVPAIDENISLFDGYPRGWLLFKYMEVNYGVDKVHEFSKVWVVKGKTYREALETATTKKWDEVKKEEQEWSTKYLKELKE
;
A
#
# COMPACT_ATOMS: atom_id res chain seq x y z
N MET A 1 -10.94 -31.41 30.25
CA MET A 1 -10.20 -31.09 29.01
C MET A 1 -10.35 -29.59 28.71
N THR A 2 -9.71 -28.73 29.51
CA THR A 2 -9.99 -27.27 29.49
C THR A 2 -8.79 -26.45 29.97
N LYS A 3 -7.60 -26.66 29.37
CA LYS A 3 -6.38 -25.89 29.74
C LYS A 3 -5.51 -25.41 28.56
N ILE A 4 -5.90 -25.64 27.30
CA ILE A 4 -5.05 -25.32 26.13
C ILE A 4 -5.39 -23.97 25.47
N VAL A 5 -6.57 -23.38 25.74
CA VAL A 5 -7.02 -22.15 25.06
C VAL A 5 -6.41 -20.86 25.63
N TYR A 6 -5.96 -20.86 26.89
CA TYR A 6 -5.47 -19.63 27.54
C TYR A 6 -4.05 -19.20 27.10
N ILE A 7 -3.22 -20.12 26.60
CA ILE A 7 -1.82 -19.81 26.25
C ILE A 7 -1.71 -19.06 24.92
N HIS A 8 -2.63 -19.30 23.97
CA HIS A 8 -2.58 -18.64 22.65
C HIS A 8 -3.08 -17.19 22.68
N ILE A 9 -4.02 -16.84 23.57
CA ILE A 9 -4.51 -15.45 23.71
C ILE A 9 -3.43 -14.56 24.36
N ILE A 10 -2.65 -15.11 25.29
CA ILE A 10 -1.55 -14.39 25.94
C ILE A 10 -0.41 -14.10 24.95
N LEU A 11 -0.13 -15.01 23.99
CA LEU A 11 0.93 -14.80 23.00
C LEU A 11 0.60 -13.69 21.98
N ILE A 12 -0.67 -13.56 21.58
CA ILE A 12 -1.11 -12.51 20.64
C ILE A 12 -1.12 -11.12 21.31
N ILE A 13 -1.52 -11.05 22.59
CA ILE A 13 -1.48 -9.81 23.36
C ILE A 13 -0.02 -9.39 23.65
N LEU A 14 0.90 -10.32 23.86
CA LEU A 14 2.33 -10.00 23.99
C LEU A 14 2.96 -9.49 22.69
N CYS A 15 2.62 -10.03 21.51
CA CYS A 15 3.11 -9.46 20.24
C CYS A 15 2.56 -8.06 19.95
N ALA A 16 1.33 -7.76 20.34
CA ALA A 16 0.74 -6.41 20.20
C ALA A 16 1.25 -5.40 21.24
N LEU A 17 1.72 -5.87 22.40
CA LEU A 17 2.35 -5.00 23.41
C LEU A 17 3.84 -4.75 23.13
N VAL A 18 4.55 -5.70 22.51
CA VAL A 18 5.94 -5.50 22.08
C VAL A 18 6.04 -4.45 20.96
N THR A 19 5.06 -4.35 20.06
CA THR A 19 5.02 -3.26 19.06
C THR A 19 4.63 -1.89 19.65
N ALA A 20 4.01 -1.86 20.83
CA ALA A 20 3.62 -0.62 21.51
C ALA A 20 4.65 -0.12 22.54
N GLN A 21 5.52 -0.99 23.07
CA GLN A 21 6.47 -0.65 24.15
C GLN A 21 7.88 -0.27 23.67
N ASP A 22 8.20 -0.36 22.38
CA ASP A 22 9.49 0.12 21.83
C ASP A 22 9.53 1.63 21.53
N ASN A 23 8.56 2.40 22.03
CA ASN A 23 8.63 3.85 22.12
C ASN A 23 9.51 4.30 23.29
N LYS A 24 10.81 3.93 23.27
CA LYS A 24 11.81 4.64 24.07
C LYS A 24 12.04 6.03 23.47
N ALA A 25 11.80 7.05 24.28
CA ALA A 25 11.44 8.40 23.88
C ALA A 25 12.53 9.27 23.24
N ASP A 26 13.76 8.80 23.04
CA ASP A 26 14.85 9.67 22.54
C ASP A 26 15.25 9.44 21.07
N GLY A 27 14.75 8.37 20.43
CA GLY A 27 14.98 8.11 19.00
C GLY A 27 13.80 8.45 18.08
N ASN A 28 12.59 8.58 18.65
CA ASN A 28 11.35 8.64 17.85
C ASN A 28 10.98 10.07 17.40
N SER A 29 11.46 11.09 18.11
CA SER A 29 11.24 12.50 17.74
C SER A 29 11.85 12.85 16.39
N ASN A 30 13.04 12.30 16.09
CA ASN A 30 13.75 12.54 14.83
C ASN A 30 13.10 11.82 13.64
N ILE A 31 12.53 10.63 13.88
CA ILE A 31 11.82 9.85 12.85
C ILE A 31 10.52 10.57 12.42
N ALA A 32 9.75 11.12 13.37
CA ALA A 32 8.56 11.90 13.01
C ALA A 32 8.92 13.18 12.24
N GLU A 33 10.06 13.79 12.57
CA GLU A 33 10.48 15.07 11.99
C GLU A 33 10.88 14.96 10.51
N LYS A 34 11.55 13.88 10.09
CA LYS A 34 11.88 13.71 8.67
C LYS A 34 10.66 13.65 7.75
N TYR A 35 9.57 13.01 8.18
CA TYR A 35 8.35 12.93 7.37
C TYR A 35 7.61 14.26 7.31
N LYS A 36 7.64 15.03 8.40
CA LYS A 36 7.12 16.41 8.41
C LYS A 36 7.90 17.27 7.43
N LYS A 37 9.24 17.19 7.42
CA LYS A 37 10.08 17.91 6.45
C LYS A 37 9.78 17.52 5.02
N ALA A 38 9.58 16.23 4.75
CA ALA A 38 9.20 15.76 3.42
C ALA A 38 7.82 16.29 2.98
N PHE A 39 6.86 16.43 3.89
CA PHE A 39 5.57 17.07 3.58
C PHE A 39 5.75 18.53 3.12
N GLU A 40 6.65 19.30 3.73
CA GLU A 40 6.93 20.68 3.31
C GLU A 40 7.53 20.76 1.89
N LEU A 41 8.06 19.66 1.36
CA LEU A 41 8.57 19.56 -0.01
C LEU A 41 7.50 19.12 -1.02
N VAL A 42 6.31 18.72 -0.58
CA VAL A 42 5.19 18.40 -1.46
C VAL A 42 4.64 19.70 -2.06
N LYS A 43 4.65 19.78 -3.39
CA LYS A 43 4.13 20.93 -4.12
C LYS A 43 2.66 20.75 -4.41
N PHE A 44 1.83 21.41 -3.61
CA PHE A 44 0.38 21.47 -3.83
C PHE A 44 0.01 22.55 -4.84
N PRO A 45 -1.17 22.44 -5.51
CA PRO A 45 -1.72 23.53 -6.30
C PRO A 45 -1.92 24.77 -5.44
N SER A 46 -1.89 25.95 -6.05
CA SER A 46 -2.18 27.21 -5.36
C SER A 46 -3.62 27.23 -4.83
N GLU A 47 -3.88 28.03 -3.78
CA GLU A 47 -5.23 28.18 -3.23
C GLU A 47 -6.25 28.57 -4.31
N LYS A 48 -5.87 29.46 -5.24
CA LYS A 48 -6.71 29.87 -6.37
C LYS A 48 -7.21 28.68 -7.20
N GLU A 49 -6.41 27.62 -7.35
CA GLU A 49 -6.76 26.46 -8.16
C GLU A 49 -7.78 25.54 -7.48
N TYR A 50 -7.65 25.33 -6.16
CA TYR A 50 -8.54 24.42 -5.43
C TYR A 50 -9.70 25.12 -4.71
N LYS A 51 -9.67 26.45 -4.54
CA LYS A 51 -10.70 27.21 -3.82
C LYS A 51 -12.11 27.01 -4.36
N LYS A 52 -12.26 26.89 -5.68
CA LYS A 52 -13.55 26.58 -6.31
C LYS A 52 -14.19 25.29 -5.79
N TYR A 53 -13.41 24.30 -5.35
CA TYR A 53 -13.92 23.05 -4.77
C TYR A 53 -14.26 23.22 -3.28
N LEU A 54 -13.52 24.05 -2.55
CA LEU A 54 -13.87 24.43 -1.17
C LEU A 54 -15.20 25.19 -1.12
N ASP A 55 -15.39 26.14 -2.04
CA ASP A 55 -16.58 27.00 -2.11
C ASP A 55 -17.84 26.20 -2.53
N LYS A 56 -17.68 25.16 -3.36
CA LYS A 56 -18.77 24.21 -3.68
C LYS A 56 -19.27 23.44 -2.44
N GLY A 57 -18.42 23.23 -1.44
CA GLY A 57 -18.79 22.52 -0.20
C GLY A 57 -18.94 21.00 -0.37
N GLY A 58 -19.70 20.35 0.52
CA GLY A 58 -20.02 18.92 0.42
C GLY A 58 -18.81 17.99 0.39
N TYR A 59 -18.84 16.99 -0.50
CA TYR A 59 -17.75 16.04 -0.68
C TYR A 59 -16.53 16.65 -1.38
N ASP A 60 -16.70 17.64 -2.26
CA ASP A 60 -15.59 18.35 -2.89
C ASP A 60 -14.66 18.98 -1.83
N LYS A 61 -15.25 19.66 -0.83
CA LYS A 61 -14.50 20.20 0.31
C LYS A 61 -13.75 19.10 1.09
N LYS A 62 -14.39 17.95 1.32
CA LYS A 62 -13.75 16.82 2.02
C LYS A 62 -12.57 16.26 1.23
N VAL A 63 -12.66 16.20 -0.10
CA VAL A 63 -11.53 15.80 -0.95
C VAL A 63 -10.37 16.75 -0.78
N ILE A 64 -10.60 18.07 -0.85
CA ILE A 64 -9.52 19.05 -0.67
C ILE A 64 -8.88 18.93 0.73
N GLN A 65 -9.69 18.79 1.78
CA GLN A 65 -9.19 18.61 3.14
C GLN A 65 -8.35 17.34 3.31
N LEU A 66 -8.77 16.25 2.67
CA LEU A 66 -8.02 14.99 2.64
C LEU A 66 -6.69 15.15 1.90
N VAL A 67 -6.71 15.73 0.70
CA VAL A 67 -5.52 15.89 -0.15
C VAL A 67 -4.52 16.86 0.44
N LEU A 68 -4.95 17.93 1.11
CA LEU A 68 -4.06 18.91 1.75
C LEU A 68 -3.69 18.55 3.20
N GLY A 69 -4.24 17.44 3.74
CA GLY A 69 -4.08 17.06 5.14
C GLY A 69 -2.67 16.58 5.46
N LYS A 70 -1.89 17.39 6.19
CA LYS A 70 -0.51 17.08 6.60
C LYS A 70 -0.34 15.68 7.21
N ASP A 71 -1.21 15.33 8.16
CA ASP A 71 -1.11 14.06 8.88
C ASP A 71 -1.28 12.86 7.94
N ILE A 72 -2.09 12.99 6.88
CA ILE A 72 -2.31 11.92 5.89
C ILE A 72 -1.03 11.62 5.11
N TRP A 73 -0.31 12.67 4.68
CA TRP A 73 0.95 12.52 3.97
C TRP A 73 2.06 11.98 4.88
N VAL A 74 2.14 12.48 6.12
CA VAL A 74 3.11 12.00 7.10
C VAL A 74 2.90 10.52 7.39
N GLU A 75 1.66 10.09 7.61
CA GLU A 75 1.30 8.68 7.79
C GLU A 75 1.65 7.85 6.55
N ALA A 76 1.37 8.37 5.35
CA ALA A 76 1.69 7.68 4.10
C ALA A 76 3.21 7.48 3.94
N PHE A 77 4.02 8.51 4.21
CA PHE A 77 5.48 8.38 4.18
C PHE A 77 6.00 7.39 5.20
N GLN A 78 5.48 7.43 6.44
CA GLN A 78 5.79 6.48 7.50
C GLN A 78 5.49 5.05 7.07
N LYS A 79 4.33 4.82 6.48
CA LYS A 79 3.89 3.49 6.05
C LYS A 79 4.76 2.94 4.93
N ILE A 80 5.09 3.77 3.93
CA ILE A 80 5.99 3.40 2.83
C ILE A 80 7.40 3.06 3.35
N ASP A 81 7.95 3.90 4.24
CA ASP A 81 9.27 3.64 4.82
C ASP A 81 9.27 2.36 5.66
N GLY A 82 8.29 2.24 6.55
CA GLY A 82 8.16 1.09 7.45
C GLY A 82 7.95 -0.23 6.72
N LYS A 83 7.14 -0.27 5.65
CA LYS A 83 6.78 -1.51 4.95
C LYS A 83 7.80 -1.92 3.90
N VAL A 84 8.36 -0.99 3.13
CA VAL A 84 9.21 -1.31 1.97
C VAL A 84 10.53 -0.54 1.91
N GLY A 85 10.78 0.40 2.84
CA GLY A 85 12.06 1.12 2.91
C GLY A 85 12.38 1.96 1.66
N LEU A 86 11.35 2.39 0.93
CA LEU A 86 11.50 3.15 -0.32
C LEU A 86 11.41 4.67 -0.14
N PHE A 87 11.04 5.14 1.06
CA PHE A 87 10.93 6.56 1.34
C PHE A 87 12.29 7.27 1.19
N LYS A 88 12.25 8.43 0.54
CA LYS A 88 13.39 9.32 0.36
C LYS A 88 12.92 10.76 0.45
N GLU A 89 13.44 11.51 1.42
CA GLU A 89 13.08 12.91 1.65
C GLU A 89 13.28 13.80 0.42
N SER A 90 14.27 13.48 -0.42
CA SER A 90 14.62 14.27 -1.59
C SER A 90 13.73 14.04 -2.83
N VAL A 91 12.71 13.17 -2.75
CA VAL A 91 11.84 12.88 -3.90
C VAL A 91 10.85 14.02 -4.09
N PRO A 92 10.89 14.73 -5.24
CA PRO A 92 9.92 15.79 -5.51
C PRO A 92 8.55 15.18 -5.76
N ILE A 93 7.53 15.66 -5.03
CA ILE A 93 6.13 15.27 -5.22
C ILE A 93 5.34 16.50 -5.61
N ASN A 94 4.66 16.43 -6.74
CA ASN A 94 3.79 17.47 -7.27
C ASN A 94 2.37 16.93 -7.29
N VAL A 95 1.47 17.67 -6.66
CA VAL A 95 0.06 17.31 -6.55
C VAL A 95 -0.73 18.14 -7.56
N LEU A 96 -1.56 17.49 -8.36
CA LEU A 96 -2.51 18.13 -9.26
C LEU A 96 -3.93 17.78 -8.83
N ILE A 97 -4.79 18.77 -8.69
CA ILE A 97 -6.21 18.57 -8.36
C ILE A 97 -7.04 18.94 -9.58
N LYS A 98 -7.79 17.98 -10.10
CA LYS A 98 -8.62 18.11 -11.30
C LYS A 98 -10.07 17.80 -10.97
N GLU A 99 -11.01 18.38 -11.71
CA GLU A 99 -12.43 18.08 -11.50
C GLU A 99 -12.76 16.63 -11.86
N LYS A 100 -12.23 16.19 -13.00
CA LYS A 100 -12.21 14.79 -13.44
C LYS A 100 -10.86 14.48 -14.04
N ILE A 101 -10.39 13.26 -13.78
CA ILE A 101 -9.28 12.67 -14.52
C ILE A 101 -9.92 11.77 -15.59
N GLY A 102 -9.50 11.85 -16.85
CA GLY A 102 -10.10 11.08 -17.96
C GLY A 102 -10.13 9.56 -17.72
N ALA A 103 -10.75 8.80 -18.64
CA ALA A 103 -11.09 7.37 -18.54
C ALA A 103 -10.31 6.60 -17.45
N PRO A 104 -10.98 6.18 -16.36
CA PRO A 104 -10.30 5.68 -15.18
C PRO A 104 -9.55 4.38 -15.54
N ALA A 105 -8.23 4.39 -15.38
CA ALA A 105 -7.55 3.14 -15.03
C ALA A 105 -8.14 2.70 -13.68
N GLN A 106 -8.26 1.39 -13.44
CA GLN A 106 -8.73 0.82 -12.17
C GLN A 106 -7.92 1.49 -11.04
N GLY A 107 -8.56 2.38 -10.28
CA GLY A 107 -7.87 3.39 -9.45
C GLY A 107 -8.66 4.70 -9.38
N GLY A 108 -9.37 5.05 -10.47
CA GLY A 108 -10.57 5.90 -10.54
C GLY A 108 -10.46 7.37 -10.13
N SER A 109 -9.61 7.69 -9.16
CA SER A 109 -9.65 8.92 -8.39
C SER A 109 -8.28 9.54 -8.20
N ILE A 110 -7.21 8.72 -8.28
CA ILE A 110 -5.82 9.16 -8.16
C ILE A 110 -4.99 8.40 -9.21
N ARG A 111 -3.98 9.04 -9.79
CA ARG A 111 -2.99 8.35 -10.65
C ARG A 111 -1.63 9.06 -10.63
N ILE A 112 -0.59 8.33 -10.99
CA ILE A 112 0.67 8.96 -11.42
C ILE A 112 0.47 9.73 -12.74
N GLY A 113 1.00 10.95 -12.78
CA GLY A 113 1.08 11.74 -14.01
C GLY A 113 1.86 11.00 -15.09
N LYS A 114 1.22 10.71 -16.23
CA LYS A 114 1.76 9.84 -17.30
C LYS A 114 3.12 10.29 -17.85
N ASP A 115 3.40 11.59 -17.77
CA ASP A 115 4.54 12.21 -18.46
C ASP A 115 5.60 12.76 -17.50
N VAL A 116 5.39 12.69 -16.18
CA VAL A 116 6.31 13.33 -15.22
C VAL A 116 6.45 12.53 -13.93
N ARG A 117 7.68 12.08 -13.65
CA ARG A 117 8.03 11.43 -12.37
C ARG A 117 7.65 12.34 -11.20
N GLY A 118 7.18 11.73 -10.10
CA GLY A 118 6.83 12.50 -8.91
C GLY A 118 5.58 13.36 -9.04
N HIS A 119 4.62 12.99 -9.91
CA HIS A 119 3.32 13.66 -10.01
C HIS A 119 2.21 12.74 -9.56
N ILE A 120 1.31 13.25 -8.73
CA ILE A 120 0.08 12.58 -8.31
C ILE A 120 -1.09 13.47 -8.71
N GLU A 121 -2.01 12.93 -9.51
CA GLU A 121 -3.22 13.62 -9.94
C GLU A 121 -4.42 13.11 -9.13
N PHE A 122 -5.23 14.02 -8.59
CA PHE A 122 -6.45 13.72 -7.83
C PHE A 122 -7.69 14.22 -8.58
N SER A 123 -8.71 13.36 -8.70
CA SER A 123 -10.02 13.67 -9.27
C SER A 123 -10.98 14.03 -8.13
N VAL A 124 -11.41 15.29 -8.07
CA VAL A 124 -12.36 15.74 -7.03
C VAL A 124 -13.67 14.99 -7.12
N TYR A 125 -14.18 14.78 -8.33
CA TYR A 125 -15.44 14.06 -8.54
C TYR A 125 -15.36 12.61 -8.06
N ASP A 126 -14.36 11.85 -8.55
CA ASP A 126 -14.27 10.41 -8.27
C ASP A 126 -13.90 10.14 -6.81
N MET A 127 -13.00 10.94 -6.23
CA MET A 127 -12.71 10.88 -4.79
C MET A 127 -13.94 11.26 -3.95
N GLY A 128 -14.73 12.23 -4.39
CA GLY A 128 -15.97 12.62 -3.71
C GLY A 128 -16.96 11.46 -3.65
N GLN A 129 -17.10 10.70 -4.75
CA GLN A 129 -17.90 9.47 -4.79
C GLN A 129 -17.31 8.39 -3.86
N ALA A 130 -15.99 8.20 -3.86
CA ALA A 130 -15.32 7.23 -2.98
C ALA A 130 -15.54 7.55 -1.50
N ILE A 131 -15.38 8.81 -1.09
CA ILE A 131 -15.66 9.27 0.29
C ILE A 131 -17.14 9.03 0.62
N GLN A 132 -18.07 9.36 -0.29
CA GLN A 132 -19.49 9.15 -0.06
C GLN A 132 -19.85 7.68 0.14
N ILE A 133 -19.27 6.78 -0.66
CA ILE A 133 -19.48 5.33 -0.53
C ILE A 133 -18.88 4.84 0.78
N TYR A 134 -17.65 5.23 1.10
CA TYR A 134 -16.97 4.88 2.35
C TYR A 134 -17.79 5.30 3.58
N GLU A 135 -18.21 6.56 3.66
CA GLU A 135 -19.02 7.05 4.77
C GLU A 135 -20.41 6.40 4.85
N ARG A 136 -20.95 5.91 3.73
CA ARG A 136 -22.22 5.15 3.72
C ARG A 136 -22.01 3.75 4.30
N VAL A 137 -20.95 3.06 3.87
CA VAL A 137 -20.60 1.73 4.36
C VAL A 137 -20.31 1.77 5.85
N GLU A 138 -19.45 2.69 6.30
CA GLU A 138 -19.13 2.91 7.72
C GLU A 138 -20.40 3.14 8.56
N ARG A 139 -21.30 4.02 8.10
CA ARG A 139 -22.57 4.29 8.81
C ARG A 139 -23.55 3.13 8.80
N SER A 140 -23.50 2.25 7.80
CA SER A 140 -24.44 1.15 7.69
C SER A 140 -24.22 0.08 8.76
N GLY A 141 -23.00 -0.02 9.31
CA GLY A 141 -22.63 -1.06 10.27
C GLY A 141 -22.75 -2.49 9.71
N ILE A 142 -22.96 -2.64 8.39
CA ILE A 142 -23.11 -3.93 7.73
C ILE A 142 -21.75 -4.62 7.74
N LYS A 143 -21.63 -5.66 8.56
CA LYS A 143 -20.46 -6.54 8.57
C LYS A 143 -20.31 -7.17 7.18
N GLY A 144 -19.15 -6.98 6.55
CA GLY A 144 -18.83 -7.50 5.22
C GLY A 144 -19.06 -6.52 4.06
N ALA A 145 -19.68 -5.36 4.28
CA ALA A 145 -19.62 -4.28 3.30
C ALA A 145 -18.24 -3.61 3.42
N SER A 146 -17.45 -3.64 2.34
CA SER A 146 -16.12 -3.04 2.35
C SER A 146 -16.03 -1.91 1.33
N ALA A 147 -15.70 -0.72 1.80
CA ALA A 147 -15.28 0.39 0.96
C ALA A 147 -13.82 0.71 1.30
N THR A 148 -13.01 0.96 0.27
CA THR A 148 -11.62 1.37 0.47
C THR A 148 -11.62 2.78 1.07
N ASP A 149 -10.95 2.94 2.21
CA ASP A 149 -10.67 4.25 2.80
C ASP A 149 -9.90 5.11 1.77
N PRO A 150 -10.40 6.29 1.38
CA PRO A 150 -9.72 7.20 0.44
C PRO A 150 -8.27 7.57 0.82
N ARG A 151 -7.90 7.47 2.11
CA ARG A 151 -6.50 7.66 2.55
C ARG A 151 -5.57 6.58 2.00
N ARG A 152 -6.05 5.34 1.85
CA ARG A 152 -5.28 4.21 1.32
C ARG A 152 -4.86 4.45 -0.12
N ALA A 153 -5.74 5.07 -0.91
CA ALA A 153 -5.44 5.43 -2.29
C ALA A 153 -4.27 6.44 -2.39
N ILE A 154 -4.12 7.37 -1.43
CA ILE A 154 -2.93 8.25 -1.36
C ILE A 154 -1.67 7.42 -1.14
N VAL A 155 -1.70 6.47 -0.20
CA VAL A 155 -0.56 5.58 0.08
C VAL A 155 -0.19 4.73 -1.13
N HIS A 156 -1.19 4.17 -1.81
CA HIS A 156 -1.02 3.34 -3.01
C HIS A 156 -0.29 4.11 -4.12
N GLU A 157 -0.83 5.25 -4.53
CA GLU A 157 -0.25 6.05 -5.61
C GLU A 157 1.10 6.67 -5.22
N LEU A 158 1.26 7.07 -3.96
CA LEU A 158 2.54 7.56 -3.46
C LEU A 158 3.61 6.47 -3.46
N THR A 159 3.24 5.21 -3.21
CA THR A 159 4.15 4.06 -3.36
C THR A 159 4.67 3.98 -4.80
N HIS A 160 3.78 4.15 -5.78
CA HIS A 160 4.19 4.18 -7.18
C HIS A 160 5.12 5.37 -7.51
N VAL A 161 4.96 6.52 -6.84
CA VAL A 161 5.89 7.66 -7.03
C VAL A 161 7.30 7.26 -6.60
N PHE A 162 7.45 6.64 -5.42
CA PHE A 162 8.75 6.14 -4.98
C PHE A 162 9.29 5.02 -5.87
N GLN A 163 8.42 4.15 -6.40
CA GLN A 163 8.82 3.15 -7.39
C GLN A 163 9.33 3.78 -8.69
N SER A 164 8.66 4.80 -9.22
CA SER A 164 8.94 5.39 -10.54
C SER A 164 10.15 6.34 -10.55
N VAL A 165 10.39 7.06 -9.46
CA VAL A 165 11.48 8.04 -9.37
C VAL A 165 12.85 7.36 -9.32
N ILE A 166 12.93 6.14 -8.78
CA ILE A 166 14.22 5.56 -8.37
C ILE A 166 14.99 4.84 -9.51
N LYS A 167 14.38 4.01 -10.38
CA LYS A 167 14.90 3.62 -11.72
C LYS A 167 13.94 2.70 -12.48
N SER A 168 14.08 2.70 -13.82
CA SER A 168 13.15 2.24 -14.86
C SER A 168 13.51 0.86 -15.46
N GLY A 169 13.53 -0.20 -14.67
CA GLY A 169 13.44 -1.56 -15.21
C GLY A 169 12.00 -1.90 -15.57
N ILE A 170 11.77 -2.85 -16.50
CA ILE A 170 10.43 -3.42 -16.72
C ILE A 170 10.00 -4.08 -15.41
N LYS A 171 9.01 -3.49 -14.75
CA LYS A 171 8.39 -4.05 -13.55
C LYS A 171 7.14 -4.80 -13.98
N PRO A 172 6.97 -6.06 -13.59
CA PRO A 172 5.69 -6.71 -13.78
C PRO A 172 4.60 -5.89 -13.06
N ASP A 173 3.56 -5.49 -13.79
CA ASP A 173 2.49 -4.64 -13.23
C ASP A 173 1.90 -5.25 -11.96
N TRP A 174 1.69 -6.57 -11.94
CA TRP A 174 1.19 -7.30 -10.78
C TRP A 174 2.02 -7.09 -9.52
N LEU A 175 3.35 -7.01 -9.67
CA LEU A 175 4.26 -6.85 -8.54
C LEU A 175 4.30 -5.39 -8.07
N SER A 176 4.25 -4.45 -9.03
CA SER A 176 4.16 -3.01 -8.76
C SER A 176 2.89 -2.66 -7.99
N GLU A 177 1.74 -3.11 -8.50
CA GLU A 177 0.41 -2.93 -7.89
C GLU A 177 0.29 -3.69 -6.56
N GLY A 178 0.82 -4.91 -6.48
CA GLY A 178 0.78 -5.67 -5.25
C GLY A 178 1.67 -5.11 -4.14
N MET A 179 2.80 -4.47 -4.48
CA MET A 179 3.59 -3.71 -3.50
C MET A 179 2.78 -2.53 -2.96
N ALA A 180 2.17 -1.75 -3.83
CA ALA A 180 1.33 -0.61 -3.42
C ALA A 180 0.13 -1.08 -2.57
N THR A 181 -0.51 -2.19 -2.95
CA THR A 181 -1.59 -2.84 -2.18
C THR A 181 -1.09 -3.30 -0.80
N TYR A 182 0.11 -3.87 -0.72
CA TYR A 182 0.74 -4.31 0.53
C TYR A 182 1.05 -3.14 1.46
N VAL A 183 1.55 -2.03 0.91
CA VAL A 183 1.84 -0.84 1.69
C VAL A 183 0.55 -0.16 2.15
N GLU A 184 -0.49 -0.05 1.31
CA GLU A 184 -1.77 0.53 1.74
C GLU A 184 -2.55 -0.37 2.72
N ASP A 185 -2.22 -1.67 2.78
CA ASP A 185 -2.83 -2.69 3.64
C ASP A 185 -4.32 -2.94 3.33
N ASP A 186 -4.66 -3.02 2.04
CA ASP A 186 -6.04 -3.26 1.56
C ASP A 186 -6.41 -4.75 1.50
N MET A 187 -7.04 -5.21 2.57
CA MET A 187 -7.55 -6.58 2.69
C MET A 187 -8.75 -6.88 1.79
N VAL A 188 -9.47 -5.87 1.27
CA VAL A 188 -10.66 -6.09 0.44
C VAL A 188 -10.31 -6.88 -0.82
N LYS A 189 -9.23 -6.48 -1.50
CA LYS A 189 -8.73 -7.15 -2.70
C LYS A 189 -8.28 -8.58 -2.39
N VAL A 190 -7.66 -8.78 -1.22
CA VAL A 190 -7.15 -10.09 -0.77
C VAL A 190 -8.30 -11.04 -0.41
N LEU A 191 -9.35 -10.56 0.26
CA LEU A 191 -10.53 -11.36 0.59
C LEU A 191 -11.31 -11.76 -0.67
N SER A 192 -11.48 -10.84 -1.62
CA SER A 192 -12.08 -11.18 -2.93
C SER A 192 -11.24 -12.20 -3.71
N TYR A 193 -9.91 -12.13 -3.58
CA TYR A 193 -9.01 -13.12 -4.17
C TYR A 193 -9.11 -14.48 -3.47
N ARG A 194 -9.17 -14.48 -2.14
CA ARG A 194 -9.38 -15.67 -1.30
C ARG A 194 -10.59 -16.45 -1.78
N ASP A 195 -11.74 -15.80 -1.96
CA ASP A 195 -12.99 -16.51 -2.29
C ASP A 195 -12.90 -17.27 -3.63
N ARG A 196 -12.08 -16.78 -4.57
CA ARG A 196 -11.83 -17.45 -5.85
C ARG A 196 -10.82 -18.60 -5.77
N PHE A 197 -9.91 -18.56 -4.80
CA PHE A 197 -8.80 -19.52 -4.66
C PHE A 197 -8.86 -20.38 -3.39
N ILE A 198 -9.89 -20.24 -2.55
CA ILE A 198 -10.02 -20.95 -1.27
C ILE A 198 -9.91 -22.48 -1.43
N ASN A 199 -10.49 -23.01 -2.51
CA ASN A 199 -10.50 -24.44 -2.84
C ASN A 199 -9.57 -24.77 -4.02
N ARG A 200 -8.66 -23.87 -4.39
CA ARG A 200 -7.77 -24.03 -5.55
C ARG A 200 -6.34 -23.72 -5.16
N LYS A 201 -5.40 -24.10 -6.03
CA LYS A 201 -4.01 -23.67 -5.91
C LYS A 201 -3.91 -22.23 -6.41
N VAL A 202 -3.21 -21.37 -5.67
CA VAL A 202 -2.88 -20.01 -6.13
C VAL A 202 -1.88 -20.11 -7.30
N PRO A 203 -1.99 -19.29 -8.36
CA PRO A 203 -0.99 -19.22 -9.44
C PRO A 203 0.42 -18.92 -8.93
N ALA A 204 1.44 -19.52 -9.54
CA ALA A 204 2.83 -19.21 -9.20
C ALA A 204 3.20 -17.76 -9.61
N ILE A 205 4.23 -17.18 -8.98
CA ILE A 205 4.69 -15.80 -9.22
C ILE A 205 5.33 -15.56 -10.61
N ASP A 206 5.55 -16.59 -11.42
CA ASP A 206 5.99 -16.49 -12.82
C ASP A 206 4.89 -16.84 -13.83
N GLU A 207 3.69 -17.17 -13.38
CA GLU A 207 2.55 -17.38 -14.27
C GLU A 207 1.99 -16.04 -14.77
N ASN A 208 1.21 -16.09 -15.85
CA ASN A 208 0.52 -14.92 -16.36
C ASN A 208 -0.64 -14.53 -15.42
N ILE A 209 -0.42 -13.49 -14.63
CA ILE A 209 -1.38 -12.98 -13.65
C ILE A 209 -2.20 -11.87 -14.29
N SER A 210 -3.53 -11.98 -14.22
CA SER A 210 -4.41 -10.92 -14.74
C SER A 210 -4.19 -9.61 -14.00
N LEU A 211 -4.45 -8.47 -14.64
CA LEU A 211 -4.29 -7.16 -13.99
C LEU A 211 -5.06 -7.07 -12.66
N PHE A 212 -6.29 -7.58 -12.63
CA PHE A 212 -7.14 -7.61 -11.43
C PHE A 212 -6.56 -8.50 -10.33
N ASP A 213 -5.99 -9.65 -10.70
CA ASP A 213 -5.35 -10.57 -9.77
C ASP A 213 -3.98 -10.08 -9.32
N GLY A 214 -3.39 -9.13 -10.04
CA GLY A 214 -2.05 -8.65 -9.75
C GLY A 214 -1.93 -8.00 -8.38
N TYR A 215 -2.92 -7.18 -8.00
CA TYR A 215 -3.00 -6.53 -6.69
C TYR A 215 -2.91 -7.53 -5.53
N PRO A 216 -3.86 -8.46 -5.33
CA PRO A 216 -3.79 -9.41 -4.23
C PRO A 216 -2.63 -10.41 -4.38
N ARG A 217 -2.24 -10.76 -5.61
CA ARG A 217 -1.15 -11.71 -5.84
C ARG A 217 0.21 -11.17 -5.43
N GLY A 218 0.50 -9.92 -5.76
CA GLY A 218 1.71 -9.27 -5.29
C GLY A 218 1.64 -8.95 -3.79
N TRP A 219 0.47 -8.57 -3.26
CA TRP A 219 0.28 -8.44 -1.81
C TRP A 219 0.69 -9.70 -1.05
N LEU A 220 0.26 -10.88 -1.53
CA LEU A 220 0.62 -12.17 -0.94
C LEU A 220 2.12 -12.43 -0.94
N LEU A 221 2.84 -12.05 -2.01
CA LEU A 221 4.30 -12.18 -2.06
C LEU A 221 4.97 -11.32 -0.98
N PHE A 222 4.60 -10.04 -0.86
CA PHE A 222 5.18 -9.18 0.17
C PHE A 222 4.81 -9.64 1.58
N LYS A 223 3.59 -10.14 1.77
CA LYS A 223 3.16 -10.71 3.04
C LYS A 223 3.92 -12.00 3.39
N TYR A 224 4.15 -12.88 2.41
CA TYR A 224 5.01 -14.05 2.55
C TYR A 224 6.41 -13.67 3.03
N MET A 225 7.01 -12.65 2.40
CA MET A 225 8.32 -12.15 2.78
C MET A 225 8.34 -11.59 4.21
N GLU A 226 7.37 -10.73 4.56
CA GLU A 226 7.25 -10.15 5.90
C GLU A 226 7.11 -11.25 6.97
N VAL A 227 6.24 -12.24 6.75
CA VAL A 227 5.93 -13.29 7.73
C VAL A 227 7.09 -14.27 7.91
N ASN A 228 7.76 -14.68 6.83
CA ASN A 228 8.77 -15.75 6.89
C ASN A 228 10.20 -15.23 7.07
N TYR A 229 10.47 -13.96 6.70
CA TYR A 229 11.82 -13.40 6.68
C TYR A 229 11.95 -12.06 7.40
N GLY A 230 10.83 -11.44 7.82
CA GLY A 230 10.82 -10.14 8.49
C GLY A 230 10.85 -8.95 7.52
N VAL A 231 10.50 -7.78 8.04
CA VAL A 231 10.36 -6.54 7.26
C VAL A 231 11.70 -6.07 6.67
N ASP A 232 12.82 -6.32 7.35
CA ASP A 232 14.17 -5.98 6.84
C ASP A 232 14.46 -6.67 5.51
N LYS A 233 13.97 -7.90 5.31
CA LYS A 233 14.10 -8.62 4.04
C LYS A 233 13.17 -8.09 2.96
N VAL A 234 12.00 -7.55 3.33
CA VAL A 234 11.15 -6.79 2.40
C VAL A 234 11.86 -5.51 1.94
N HIS A 235 12.55 -4.81 2.84
CA HIS A 235 13.35 -3.62 2.51
C HIS A 235 14.52 -3.97 1.60
N GLU A 236 15.25 -5.05 1.91
CA GLU A 236 16.35 -5.55 1.07
C GLU A 236 15.86 -5.89 -0.34
N PHE A 237 14.76 -6.63 -0.45
CA PHE A 237 14.13 -6.95 -1.73
C PHE A 237 13.77 -5.67 -2.51
N SER A 238 13.07 -4.74 -1.87
CA SER A 238 12.65 -3.47 -2.48
C SER A 238 13.85 -2.65 -2.95
N LYS A 239 14.93 -2.61 -2.18
CA LYS A 239 16.18 -1.96 -2.57
C LYS A 239 16.84 -2.64 -3.77
N VAL A 240 16.92 -3.96 -3.81
CA VAL A 240 17.54 -4.67 -4.94
C VAL A 240 16.68 -4.54 -6.20
N TRP A 241 15.37 -4.72 -6.09
CA TRP A 241 14.44 -4.65 -7.21
C TRP A 241 14.26 -3.21 -7.72
N VAL A 242 13.82 -2.29 -6.87
CA VAL A 242 13.45 -0.93 -7.26
C VAL A 242 14.68 -0.02 -7.39
N VAL A 243 15.59 -0.05 -6.41
CA VAL A 243 16.71 0.91 -6.35
C VAL A 243 17.87 0.48 -7.24
N LYS A 244 18.27 -0.79 -7.17
CA LYS A 244 19.35 -1.32 -8.00
C LYS A 244 18.89 -1.75 -9.40
N GLY A 245 17.58 -1.82 -9.65
CA GLY A 245 17.00 -2.16 -10.94
C GLY A 245 17.25 -3.62 -11.36
N LYS A 246 17.41 -4.53 -10.38
CA LYS A 246 17.55 -5.96 -10.65
C LYS A 246 16.21 -6.60 -10.96
N THR A 247 16.21 -7.79 -11.55
CA THR A 247 14.97 -8.55 -11.71
C THR A 247 14.37 -8.91 -10.35
N TYR A 248 13.05 -9.05 -10.26
CA TYR A 248 12.41 -9.45 -9.00
C TYR A 248 12.84 -10.86 -8.56
N ARG A 249 13.24 -11.72 -9.51
CA ARG A 249 13.89 -13.01 -9.24
C ARG A 249 15.21 -12.80 -8.48
N GLU A 250 16.16 -12.05 -9.05
CA GLU A 250 17.45 -11.78 -8.38
C GLU A 250 17.23 -11.13 -7.01
N ALA A 251 16.25 -10.23 -6.88
CA ALA A 251 15.92 -9.59 -5.63
C ALA A 251 15.38 -10.58 -4.58
N LEU A 252 14.53 -11.52 -4.98
CA LEU A 252 14.02 -12.58 -4.10
C LEU A 252 15.13 -13.54 -3.67
N GLU A 253 15.97 -13.98 -4.61
CA GLU A 253 17.12 -14.85 -4.30
C GLU A 253 18.09 -14.15 -3.32
N THR A 254 18.30 -12.84 -3.51
CA THR A 254 19.13 -12.04 -2.58
C THR A 254 18.49 -11.94 -1.19
N ALA A 255 17.22 -11.54 -1.11
CA ALA A 255 16.55 -11.28 0.17
C ALA A 255 16.30 -12.57 0.98
N THR A 256 16.00 -13.69 0.29
CA THR A 256 15.66 -14.97 0.94
C THR A 256 16.86 -15.90 1.07
N THR A 257 17.97 -15.65 0.36
CA THR A 257 19.12 -16.55 0.21
C THR A 257 18.79 -17.93 -0.40
N LYS A 258 17.59 -18.07 -0.96
CA LYS A 258 17.11 -19.31 -1.61
C LYS A 258 17.19 -19.19 -3.12
N LYS A 259 17.19 -20.32 -3.81
CA LYS A 259 17.11 -20.36 -5.28
C LYS A 259 15.69 -20.04 -5.75
N TRP A 260 15.57 -19.47 -6.93
CA TRP A 260 14.28 -19.09 -7.53
C TRP A 260 13.20 -20.18 -7.47
N ASP A 261 13.55 -21.41 -7.86
CA ASP A 261 12.58 -22.50 -7.90
C ASP A 261 12.10 -22.92 -6.50
N GLU A 262 12.94 -22.76 -5.48
CA GLU A 262 12.57 -22.98 -4.08
C GLU A 262 11.63 -21.88 -3.60
N VAL A 263 11.99 -20.61 -3.81
CA VAL A 263 11.16 -19.45 -3.42
C VAL A 263 9.78 -19.52 -4.06
N LYS A 264 9.73 -19.78 -5.37
CA LYS A 264 8.47 -19.88 -6.12
C LYS A 264 7.56 -20.95 -5.55
N LYS A 265 8.10 -22.15 -5.28
CA LYS A 265 7.33 -23.27 -4.75
C LYS A 265 6.83 -22.97 -3.34
N GLU A 266 7.72 -22.54 -2.45
CA GLU A 266 7.39 -22.26 -1.05
C GLU A 266 6.38 -21.13 -0.92
N GLU A 267 6.56 -20.04 -1.67
CA GLU A 267 5.64 -18.92 -1.65
C GLU A 267 4.25 -19.34 -2.17
N GLN A 268 4.17 -20.14 -3.23
CA GLN A 268 2.88 -20.61 -3.76
C GLN A 268 2.15 -21.52 -2.77
N GLU A 269 2.88 -22.42 -2.11
CA GLU A 269 2.36 -23.30 -1.05
C GLU A 269 1.88 -22.50 0.15
N TRP A 270 2.70 -21.53 0.59
CA TRP A 270 2.35 -20.62 1.68
C TRP A 270 1.12 -19.79 1.34
N SER A 271 1.06 -19.17 0.17
CA SER A 271 -0.07 -18.32 -0.27
C SER A 271 -1.36 -19.12 -0.35
N THR A 272 -1.30 -20.35 -0.88
CA THR A 272 -2.46 -21.26 -0.93
C THR A 272 -2.95 -21.62 0.47
N LYS A 273 -2.05 -21.88 1.41
CA LYS A 273 -2.41 -22.17 2.81
C LYS A 273 -2.95 -20.93 3.53
N TYR A 274 -2.28 -19.80 3.39
CA TYR A 274 -2.64 -18.54 4.03
C TYR A 274 -4.06 -18.11 3.68
N LEU A 275 -4.45 -18.17 2.40
CA LEU A 275 -5.82 -17.84 1.98
C LEU A 275 -6.86 -18.77 2.62
N LYS A 276 -6.56 -20.07 2.79
CA LYS A 276 -7.47 -21.02 3.46
C LYS A 276 -7.69 -20.70 4.94
N GLU A 277 -6.67 -20.15 5.59
CA GLU A 277 -6.68 -19.84 7.02
C GLU A 277 -7.11 -18.39 7.29
N LEU A 278 -7.19 -17.55 6.26
CA LEU A 278 -7.54 -16.13 6.35
C LEU A 278 -9.01 -15.95 6.73
N LYS A 279 -9.24 -15.54 7.98
CA LYS A 279 -10.56 -15.20 8.53
C LYS A 279 -10.96 -13.78 8.15
N GLU A 280 -12.28 -13.57 8.06
CA GLU A 280 -12.91 -12.24 7.93
C GLU A 280 -12.90 -11.47 9.26
#